data_AF-A0A1S3GXH8-F1
#
_entry.id   AF-A0A1S3GXH8-F1
#
_cell.length_a   1.000
_cell.length_b   1.000
_cell.length_c   1.000
_cell.angle_alpha   90.00
_cell.angle_beta   90.00
_cell.angle_gamma   90.00
#
_symmetry.space_group_name_H-M   'P 1'
#
loop_
_entity.id
_entity.type
_entity.pdbx_description
1 polymer ?
#
loop_
_entity_poly.entity_id
_entity_poly.type
_entity_poly.pdbx_seq_one_letter_code
_entity_poly.pdbx_strand_id
1 'polypeptide(L)'
;MMRCVRCPVAYHGGDACLAAGCSVIASNSIICTSHFTARKGKRHHTHVNVSWCFVCSKGGSLLCCEACPAAFHPDCLSIDMPDGSWFCNDCRAGKKLHFQDIIWVKLGNYRWWPAEVCHPKNVPPNIQNMKHEIGEFPVFFFGSKDYYWTHQARVFPYMEGDRGSRYQGVRGIGRVFKNGMEISRREQSPAPLCFC
;
A
#
# COMPACT_ATOMS: atom_id res chain seq x y z
N MET A 1 7.95 -18.15 -13.48
CA MET A 1 7.85 -18.41 -12.02
C MET A 1 8.99 -17.65 -11.36
N MET A 2 8.69 -16.53 -10.72
CA MET A 2 9.72 -15.66 -10.14
C MET A 2 10.26 -16.28 -8.84
N ARG A 3 11.57 -16.24 -8.61
CA ARG A 3 12.20 -16.75 -7.38
C ARG A 3 12.84 -15.62 -6.59
N CYS A 4 12.63 -15.61 -5.27
CA CYS A 4 13.40 -14.71 -4.43
C CYS A 4 14.86 -15.19 -4.32
N VAL A 5 15.83 -14.28 -4.48
CA VAL A 5 17.26 -14.64 -4.31
C VAL A 5 17.72 -14.64 -2.85
N ARG A 6 16.84 -14.23 -1.92
CA ARG A 6 17.13 -14.14 -0.47
C ARG A 6 16.30 -15.10 0.39
N CYS A 7 15.36 -15.84 -0.18
CA CYS A 7 14.58 -16.86 0.51
C CYS A 7 14.06 -17.92 -0.48
N PRO A 8 13.65 -19.11 -0.01
CA PRO A 8 13.20 -20.18 -0.90
C PRO A 8 11.81 -19.96 -1.52
N VAL A 9 11.14 -18.84 -1.22
CA VAL A 9 9.77 -18.57 -1.69
C VAL A 9 9.77 -18.26 -3.19
N ALA A 10 8.88 -18.94 -3.91
CA ALA A 10 8.62 -18.70 -5.31
C ALA A 10 7.25 -18.02 -5.49
N TYR A 11 7.15 -17.21 -6.54
CA TYR A 11 5.99 -16.41 -6.88
C TYR A 11 5.56 -16.72 -8.31
N HIS A 12 4.28 -16.53 -8.61
CA HIS A 12 3.82 -16.55 -9.98
C HIS A 12 4.52 -15.45 -10.79
N GLY A 13 4.71 -15.72 -12.08
CA GLY A 13 5.22 -14.71 -13.01
C GLY A 13 4.14 -13.70 -13.36
N GLY A 14 4.55 -12.46 -13.63
CA GLY A 14 3.65 -11.38 -14.07
C GLY A 14 3.37 -10.34 -12.98
N ASP A 15 3.10 -9.11 -13.42
CA ASP A 15 2.95 -7.94 -12.55
C ASP A 15 1.73 -8.04 -11.63
N ALA A 16 0.72 -8.83 -12.00
CA ALA A 16 -0.49 -9.07 -11.21
C ALA A 16 -0.26 -9.95 -9.97
N CYS A 17 0.85 -10.70 -9.91
CA CYS A 17 1.13 -11.63 -8.80
C CYS A 17 2.32 -11.23 -7.93
N LEU A 18 3.07 -10.21 -8.34
CA LEU A 18 4.18 -9.69 -7.56
C LEU A 18 3.72 -8.60 -6.61
N ALA A 19 4.01 -8.77 -5.32
CA ALA A 19 3.75 -7.75 -4.33
C ALA A 19 4.51 -6.46 -4.66
N ALA A 20 3.85 -5.31 -4.51
CA ALA A 20 4.47 -4.01 -4.59
C ALA A 20 5.61 -3.87 -3.57
N GLY A 21 6.76 -3.37 -4.01
CA GLY A 21 8.00 -3.30 -3.23
C GLY A 21 8.93 -4.51 -3.43
N CYS A 22 8.53 -5.52 -4.19
CA CYS A 22 9.49 -6.48 -4.73
C CYS A 22 10.46 -5.77 -5.68
N SER A 23 11.74 -6.13 -5.59
CA SER A 23 12.76 -5.64 -6.52
C SER A 23 13.05 -6.71 -7.57
N VAL A 24 12.75 -6.43 -8.83
CA VAL A 24 13.04 -7.35 -9.94
C VAL A 24 14.51 -7.19 -10.34
N ILE A 25 15.31 -8.24 -10.17
CA ILE A 25 16.74 -8.22 -10.49
C ILE A 25 16.99 -8.75 -11.92
N ALA A 26 16.23 -9.77 -12.32
CA ALA A 26 16.35 -10.40 -13.63
C ALA A 26 15.00 -10.98 -14.05
N SER A 27 14.93 -11.52 -15.27
CA SER A 27 13.69 -12.02 -15.90
C SER A 27 12.91 -13.04 -15.05
N ASN A 28 13.57 -13.78 -14.16
CA ASN A 28 12.94 -14.78 -13.31
C ASN A 28 13.38 -14.71 -11.83
N SER A 29 14.02 -13.61 -11.43
CA SER A 29 14.63 -13.45 -10.10
C SER A 29 14.24 -12.10 -9.47
N ILE A 30 13.83 -12.14 -8.22
CA ILE A 30 13.42 -10.96 -7.44
C ILE A 30 14.07 -10.95 -6.05
N ILE A 31 13.93 -9.83 -5.34
CA ILE A 31 13.96 -9.79 -3.88
C ILE A 31 12.55 -9.46 -3.41
N CYS A 32 11.94 -10.35 -2.63
CA CYS A 32 10.57 -10.16 -2.15
C CYS A 32 10.49 -9.16 -0.99
N THR A 33 9.28 -8.66 -0.74
CA THR A 33 8.98 -7.64 0.29
C THR A 33 9.26 -8.09 1.72
N SER A 34 9.36 -9.40 1.97
CA SER A 34 9.74 -9.96 3.28
C SER A 34 11.19 -9.61 3.68
N HIS A 35 12.00 -9.10 2.75
CA HIS A 35 13.37 -8.66 3.00
C HIS A 35 13.50 -7.13 3.13
N PHE A 36 12.40 -6.40 3.35
CA PHE A 36 12.45 -5.00 3.76
C PHE A 36 13.14 -4.88 5.12
N THR A 37 14.05 -3.91 5.26
CA THR A 37 14.70 -3.59 6.54
C THR A 37 14.55 -2.11 6.81
N ALA A 38 13.81 -1.76 7.87
CA ALA A 38 13.60 -0.36 8.24
C ALA A 38 14.93 0.29 8.67
N ARG A 39 15.40 1.27 7.90
CA ARG A 39 16.55 2.10 8.30
C ARG A 39 16.23 3.05 9.45
N LYS A 40 17.11 3.07 10.45
CA LYS A 40 17.10 4.08 11.53
C LYS A 40 17.27 5.49 10.94
N GLY A 41 16.52 6.46 11.46
CA GLY A 41 16.58 7.86 11.03
C GLY A 41 15.68 8.23 9.83
N LYS A 42 15.17 7.25 9.06
CA LYS A 42 14.17 7.50 8.01
C LYS A 42 12.76 7.49 8.59
N ARG A 43 12.17 8.68 8.79
CA ARG A 43 10.81 8.81 9.36
C ARG A 43 9.74 8.06 8.56
N HIS A 44 9.86 7.99 7.25
CA HIS A 44 8.94 7.25 6.38
C HIS A 44 9.12 5.73 6.42
N HIS A 45 10.08 5.18 7.18
CA HIS A 45 10.19 3.74 7.47
C HIS A 45 9.53 3.34 8.79
N THR A 46 9.01 4.30 9.54
CA THR A 46 8.32 4.02 10.81
C THR A 46 6.98 3.36 10.53
N HIS A 47 6.73 2.27 11.26
CA HIS A 47 5.43 1.62 11.30
C HIS A 47 4.40 2.56 11.94
N VAL A 48 3.20 2.60 11.38
CA VAL A 48 2.10 3.41 11.90
C VAL A 48 0.86 2.54 11.99
N ASN A 49 0.08 2.70 13.04
CA ASN A 49 -1.26 2.13 13.13
C ASN A 49 -2.33 3.21 13.00
N VAL A 50 -3.49 2.82 12.50
CA VAL A 50 -4.69 3.65 12.57
C VAL A 50 -5.19 3.75 14.02
N SER A 51 -5.92 4.81 14.32
CA SER A 51 -6.53 5.04 15.63
C SER A 51 -8.00 4.62 15.70
N TRP A 52 -8.43 3.72 14.80
CA TRP A 52 -9.80 3.21 14.75
C TRP A 52 -9.82 1.73 14.40
N CYS A 53 -10.84 1.02 14.87
CA CYS A 53 -11.06 -0.38 14.52
C CYS A 53 -11.55 -0.52 13.07
N PHE A 54 -10.96 -1.42 12.30
CA PHE A 54 -11.38 -1.72 10.92
C PHE A 54 -12.76 -2.37 10.82
N VAL A 55 -13.28 -2.96 11.90
CA VAL A 55 -14.62 -3.59 11.94
C VAL A 55 -15.71 -2.57 12.27
N CYS A 56 -15.55 -1.82 13.36
CA CYS A 56 -16.61 -0.92 13.85
C CYS A 56 -16.37 0.58 13.58
N SER A 57 -15.20 0.94 13.05
CA SER A 57 -14.74 2.32 12.82
C SER A 57 -14.72 3.23 14.07
N LYS A 58 -14.68 2.66 15.27
CA LYS A 58 -14.57 3.41 16.54
C LYS A 58 -13.12 3.37 17.06
N GLY A 59 -12.73 4.40 17.81
CA GLY A 59 -11.48 4.38 18.58
C GLY A 59 -11.60 3.57 19.87
N GLY A 60 -10.58 3.65 20.73
CA GLY A 60 -10.53 2.99 22.04
C GLY A 60 -9.28 2.14 22.21
N SER A 61 -9.37 1.09 23.03
CA SER A 61 -8.29 0.11 23.24
C SER A 61 -8.19 -0.84 22.05
N LEU A 62 -7.24 -0.55 21.15
CA LEU A 62 -7.08 -1.28 19.91
C LEU A 62 -5.86 -2.20 19.98
N LEU A 63 -6.02 -3.39 19.43
CA LEU A 63 -4.96 -4.32 19.08
C LEU A 63 -4.37 -3.93 17.72
N CYS A 64 -3.08 -3.63 17.72
CA CYS A 64 -2.33 -3.16 16.54
C CYS A 64 -1.64 -4.31 15.82
N CYS A 65 -1.76 -4.35 14.50
CA CYS A 65 -1.00 -5.29 13.69
C CYS A 65 0.46 -4.84 13.57
N GLU A 66 1.41 -5.79 13.70
CA GLU A 66 2.85 -5.53 13.59
C GLU A 66 3.35 -5.38 12.14
N ALA A 67 2.55 -5.77 11.14
CA ALA A 67 2.96 -5.76 9.72
C ALA A 67 2.24 -4.73 8.85
N CYS A 68 1.12 -4.19 9.28
CA CYS A 68 0.34 -3.20 8.54
C CYS A 68 -0.32 -2.19 9.47
N PRO A 69 -0.89 -1.10 8.94
CA PRO A 69 -1.53 -0.09 9.78
C PRO A 69 -2.83 -0.50 10.45
N ALA A 70 -3.37 -1.68 10.17
CA ALA A 70 -4.68 -2.07 10.66
C ALA A 70 -4.68 -2.23 12.20
N ALA A 71 -5.80 -1.86 12.80
CA ALA A 71 -6.05 -2.00 14.23
C ALA A 71 -7.49 -2.48 14.46
N PHE A 72 -7.70 -3.23 15.54
CA PHE A 72 -8.97 -3.91 15.81
C PHE A 72 -9.28 -3.93 17.31
N HIS A 73 -10.54 -3.95 17.71
CA HIS A 73 -10.88 -4.34 19.07
C HIS A 73 -10.80 -5.88 19.18
N PRO A 74 -10.25 -6.45 20.26
CA PRO A 74 -10.30 -7.90 20.51
C PRO A 74 -11.72 -8.45 20.42
N ASP A 75 -12.69 -7.74 21.03
CA ASP A 75 -14.12 -8.08 20.97
C ASP A 75 -14.68 -8.11 19.54
N CYS A 76 -14.25 -7.18 18.68
CA CYS A 76 -14.69 -7.16 17.28
C CYS A 76 -14.13 -8.33 16.46
N LEU A 77 -13.07 -8.98 16.95
CA LEU A 77 -12.50 -10.18 16.35
C LEU A 77 -12.93 -11.46 17.08
N SER A 78 -13.70 -11.34 18.17
CA SER A 78 -14.05 -12.45 19.06
C SER A 78 -12.82 -13.23 19.55
N ILE A 79 -11.78 -12.50 19.96
CA ILE A 79 -10.55 -13.08 20.52
C ILE A 79 -10.23 -12.46 21.88
N ASP A 80 -9.49 -13.19 22.70
CA ASP A 80 -8.85 -12.64 23.89
C ASP A 80 -7.64 -11.78 23.54
N MET A 81 -7.22 -10.92 24.46
CA MET A 81 -6.02 -10.12 24.29
C MET A 81 -4.79 -11.04 24.18
N PRO A 82 -4.07 -11.02 23.05
CA PRO A 82 -2.91 -11.90 22.87
C PRO A 82 -1.71 -11.38 23.67
N ASP A 83 -0.89 -12.31 24.14
CA ASP A 83 0.42 -12.00 24.70
C ASP A 83 1.45 -11.78 23.58
N GLY A 84 2.11 -10.62 23.57
CA GLY A 84 3.19 -10.32 22.63
C GLY A 84 2.72 -9.81 21.27
N SER A 85 3.44 -10.21 20.21
CA SER A 85 3.22 -9.70 18.85
C SER A 85 1.96 -10.28 18.21
N TRP A 86 1.20 -9.42 17.53
CA TRP A 86 -0.04 -9.81 16.87
C TRP A 86 -0.08 -9.39 15.40
N PHE A 87 -0.67 -10.25 14.57
CA PHE A 87 -0.85 -10.03 13.13
C PHE A 87 -2.32 -10.22 12.76
N CYS A 88 -2.86 -9.28 12.00
CA CYS A 88 -4.23 -9.39 11.50
C CYS A 88 -4.39 -10.56 10.52
N ASN A 89 -5.64 -10.96 10.28
CA ASN A 89 -5.97 -12.08 9.39
C ASN A 89 -5.38 -11.91 7.99
N ASP A 90 -5.38 -10.70 7.45
CA ASP A 90 -4.80 -10.42 6.13
C ASP A 90 -3.28 -10.64 6.10
N CYS A 91 -2.57 -10.16 7.12
CA CYS A 91 -1.12 -10.37 7.22
C CYS A 91 -0.78 -11.85 7.45
N ARG A 92 -1.56 -12.57 8.27
CA ARG A 92 -1.41 -14.02 8.49
C ARG A 92 -1.68 -14.83 7.23
N ALA A 93 -2.65 -14.41 6.43
CA ALA A 93 -2.96 -15.01 5.13
C ALA A 93 -1.94 -14.63 4.03
N GLY A 94 -0.93 -13.82 4.34
CA GLY A 94 0.08 -13.40 3.38
C GLY A 94 -0.45 -12.43 2.32
N LYS A 95 -1.57 -11.75 2.56
CA LYS A 95 -2.06 -10.72 1.63
C LYS A 95 -1.06 -9.58 1.53
N LYS A 96 -0.75 -9.18 0.30
CA LYS A 96 0.17 -8.09 -0.04
C LYS A 96 -0.50 -7.14 -1.01
N LEU A 97 -0.03 -5.90 -1.00
CA LEU A 97 -0.41 -4.91 -2.00
C LEU A 97 0.24 -5.25 -3.34
N HIS A 98 -0.48 -5.03 -4.43
CA HIS A 98 -0.02 -5.18 -5.80
C HIS A 98 0.00 -3.82 -6.50
N PHE A 99 0.63 -3.76 -7.67
CA PHE A 99 0.55 -2.57 -8.51
C PHE A 99 -0.89 -2.35 -8.96
N GLN A 100 -1.28 -1.08 -9.11
CA GLN A 100 -2.64 -0.60 -9.40
C GLN A 100 -3.63 -0.72 -8.24
N ASP A 101 -3.21 -1.27 -7.09
CA ASP A 101 -4.06 -1.23 -5.90
C ASP A 101 -4.31 0.20 -5.46
N ILE A 102 -5.54 0.46 -5.07
CA ILE A 102 -5.94 1.75 -4.48
C ILE A 102 -5.80 1.66 -2.98
N ILE A 103 -5.11 2.61 -2.38
CA ILE A 103 -4.69 2.56 -1.00
C ILE A 103 -4.85 3.90 -0.30
N TRP A 104 -4.99 3.84 1.02
CA TRP A 104 -4.77 4.98 1.90
C TRP A 104 -3.30 5.03 2.31
N VAL A 105 -2.69 6.22 2.26
CA VAL A 105 -1.30 6.44 2.61
C VAL A 105 -1.19 7.44 3.75
N LYS A 106 -0.33 7.17 4.73
CA LYS A 106 -0.01 8.07 5.84
C LYS A 106 1.40 8.64 5.71
N LEU A 107 1.49 9.95 5.42
CA LEU A 107 2.76 10.68 5.42
C LEU A 107 2.78 11.69 6.56
N GLY A 108 3.81 11.62 7.42
CA GLY A 108 3.99 12.54 8.54
C GLY A 108 2.71 12.78 9.35
N ASN A 109 2.40 14.06 9.57
CA ASN A 109 1.21 14.49 10.32
C ASN A 109 0.00 14.78 9.42
N TYR A 110 0.12 14.58 8.11
CA TYR A 110 -0.99 14.76 7.19
C TYR A 110 -2.09 13.73 7.44
N ARG A 111 -3.31 14.05 7.00
CA ARG A 111 -4.41 13.08 7.01
C ARG A 111 -4.08 11.92 6.07
N TRP A 112 -4.70 10.77 6.31
CA TRP A 112 -4.67 9.68 5.35
C TRP A 112 -5.17 10.17 4.00
N TRP A 113 -4.42 9.89 2.95
CA TRP A 113 -4.73 10.38 1.60
C TRP A 113 -4.81 9.21 0.62
N PRO A 114 -5.78 9.22 -0.32
CA PRO A 114 -5.93 8.13 -1.27
C PRO A 114 -4.87 8.24 -2.38
N ALA A 115 -4.31 7.10 -2.76
CA ALA A 115 -3.30 6.97 -3.80
C ALA A 115 -3.44 5.64 -4.55
N GLU A 116 -2.85 5.57 -5.74
CA GLU A 116 -2.64 4.32 -6.48
C GLU A 116 -1.21 3.84 -6.30
N VAL A 117 -1.01 2.52 -6.15
CA VAL A 117 0.32 1.90 -6.18
C VAL A 117 0.83 1.82 -7.61
N CYS A 118 1.95 2.48 -7.92
CA CYS A 118 2.48 2.51 -9.29
C CYS A 118 3.59 1.48 -9.50
N HIS A 119 3.68 0.94 -10.71
CA HIS A 119 4.84 0.15 -11.10
C HIS A 119 6.06 1.07 -11.30
N PRO A 120 7.26 0.78 -10.76
CA PRO A 120 8.44 1.64 -10.88
C PRO A 120 8.84 1.98 -12.32
N LYS A 121 8.55 1.11 -13.29
CA LYS A 121 8.82 1.40 -14.72
C LYS A 121 7.86 2.39 -15.36
N ASN A 122 6.70 2.64 -14.74
CA ASN A 122 5.62 3.44 -15.31
C ASN A 122 5.57 4.87 -14.75
N VAL A 123 6.39 5.19 -13.74
CA VAL A 123 6.45 6.54 -13.16
C VAL A 123 7.45 7.42 -13.93
N PRO A 124 7.35 8.77 -13.85
CA PRO A 124 8.27 9.67 -14.53
C PRO A 124 9.75 9.45 -14.14
N PRO A 125 10.73 9.70 -15.03
CA PRO A 125 12.15 9.40 -14.78
C PRO A 125 12.73 10.06 -13.51
N ASN A 126 12.29 11.27 -13.17
CA ASN A 126 12.70 11.94 -11.94
C ASN A 126 12.25 11.19 -10.68
N ILE A 127 11.11 10.49 -10.73
CA ILE A 127 10.60 9.67 -9.64
C ILE A 127 11.32 8.31 -9.59
N GLN A 128 11.59 7.70 -10.75
CA GLN A 128 12.38 6.46 -10.84
C GLN A 128 13.76 6.62 -10.21
N ASN A 129 14.39 7.78 -10.44
CA ASN A 129 15.74 8.08 -9.97
C ASN A 129 15.82 8.53 -8.50
N MET A 130 14.68 8.67 -7.80
CA MET A 130 14.69 8.96 -6.36
C MET A 130 15.30 7.77 -5.60
N LYS A 131 16.09 8.07 -4.57
CA LYS A 131 16.66 7.03 -3.70
C LYS A 131 15.54 6.28 -2.97
N HIS A 132 15.46 4.98 -3.18
CA HIS A 132 14.50 4.08 -2.55
C HIS A 132 15.18 2.74 -2.21
N GLU A 133 14.50 1.93 -1.41
CA GLU A 133 14.99 0.66 -0.89
C GLU A 133 14.07 -0.51 -1.25
N ILE A 134 14.59 -1.73 -1.13
CA ILE A 134 13.80 -2.95 -1.28
C ILE A 134 12.64 -2.91 -0.30
N GLY A 135 11.42 -3.13 -0.77
CA GLY A 135 10.19 -3.04 0.01
C GLY A 135 9.49 -1.67 -0.09
N GLU A 136 10.14 -0.67 -0.66
CA GLU A 136 9.50 0.60 -1.03
C GLU A 136 8.92 0.54 -2.45
N PHE A 137 7.82 1.25 -2.67
CA PHE A 137 7.16 1.37 -3.97
C PHE A 137 6.61 2.79 -4.15
N PRO A 138 6.54 3.27 -5.41
CA PRO A 138 5.99 4.58 -5.69
C PRO A 138 4.46 4.53 -5.62
N VAL A 139 3.87 5.60 -5.10
CA VAL A 139 2.43 5.82 -5.08
C VAL A 139 2.11 7.14 -5.77
N PHE A 140 0.99 7.20 -6.47
CA PHE A 140 0.46 8.41 -7.10
C PHE A 140 -0.75 8.92 -6.33
N PHE A 141 -0.65 10.13 -5.78
CA PHE A 141 -1.71 10.73 -4.98
C PHE A 141 -2.82 11.31 -5.84
N PHE A 142 -4.06 10.91 -5.55
CA PHE A 142 -5.21 11.50 -6.21
C PHE A 142 -5.40 12.95 -5.76
N GLY A 143 -5.83 13.80 -6.69
CA GLY A 143 -6.04 15.23 -6.45
C GLY A 143 -4.77 16.07 -6.61
N SER A 144 -3.73 15.82 -5.79
CA SER A 144 -2.47 16.58 -5.92
C SER A 144 -1.67 16.20 -7.17
N LYS A 145 -1.85 14.97 -7.67
CA LYS A 145 -1.12 14.42 -8.82
C LYS A 145 0.40 14.33 -8.58
N ASP A 146 0.79 14.11 -7.33
CA ASP A 146 2.18 13.95 -6.92
C ASP A 146 2.55 12.48 -6.67
N TYR A 147 3.84 12.17 -6.78
CA TYR A 147 4.39 10.86 -6.49
C TYR A 147 5.17 10.85 -5.17
N TYR A 148 5.19 9.70 -4.49
CA TYR A 148 6.04 9.48 -3.33
C TYR A 148 6.44 8.01 -3.19
N TRP A 149 7.64 7.74 -2.70
CA TRP A 149 8.08 6.40 -2.35
C TRP A 149 7.71 6.08 -0.90
N THR A 150 7.01 4.99 -0.67
CA THR A 150 6.56 4.55 0.66
C THR A 150 6.66 3.04 0.79
N HIS A 151 6.31 2.48 1.95
CA HIS A 151 6.33 1.04 2.21
C HIS A 151 5.03 0.54 2.86
N GLN A 152 4.84 -0.79 2.86
CA GLN A 152 3.60 -1.46 3.27
C GLN A 152 3.06 -1.06 4.66
N ALA A 153 3.94 -0.74 5.63
CA ALA A 153 3.50 -0.44 6.99
C ALA A 153 2.97 0.99 7.18
N ARG A 154 2.83 1.76 6.10
CA ARG A 154 2.23 3.11 6.09
C ARG A 154 1.03 3.23 5.16
N VAL A 155 0.57 2.09 4.65
CA VAL A 155 -0.49 2.02 3.67
C VAL A 155 -1.45 0.88 3.97
N PHE A 156 -2.70 1.03 3.59
CA PHE A 156 -3.66 -0.08 3.64
C PHE A 156 -4.66 0.05 2.47
N PRO A 157 -5.24 -1.08 2.01
CA PRO A 157 -6.21 -1.07 0.92
C PRO A 157 -7.37 -0.12 1.16
N TYR A 158 -7.77 0.62 0.13
CA TYR A 158 -9.02 1.38 0.14
C TYR A 158 -10.21 0.44 0.02
N MET A 159 -11.25 0.64 0.82
CA MET A 159 -12.53 -0.09 0.71
C MET A 159 -13.68 0.87 0.39
N GLU A 160 -14.63 0.43 -0.46
CA GLU A 160 -15.83 1.22 -0.73
C GLU A 160 -16.61 1.48 0.56
N GLY A 161 -16.85 2.75 0.87
CA GLY A 161 -17.47 3.18 2.12
C GLY A 161 -16.49 3.70 3.17
N ASP A 162 -15.17 3.61 2.93
CA ASP A 162 -14.16 4.27 3.74
C ASP A 162 -14.35 5.79 3.68
N ARG A 163 -14.98 6.34 4.72
CA ARG A 163 -14.94 7.75 5.04
C ARG A 163 -13.66 7.97 5.85
N GLY A 164 -12.52 8.11 5.16
CA GLY A 164 -11.21 8.27 5.81
C GLY A 164 -11.28 9.19 7.03
N SER A 165 -10.65 8.81 8.15
CA SER A 165 -10.70 9.43 9.49
C SER A 165 -11.98 10.22 9.82
N ARG A 166 -12.84 9.66 10.68
CA ARG A 166 -14.14 10.23 11.11
C ARG A 166 -14.10 11.62 11.80
N TYR A 167 -12.96 12.31 11.84
CA TYR A 167 -12.91 13.75 12.13
C TYR A 167 -13.37 14.54 10.88
N GLN A 168 -14.69 14.73 10.79
CA GLN A 168 -15.48 15.66 9.97
C GLN A 168 -14.87 16.21 8.66
N GLY A 169 -15.60 15.99 7.56
CA GLY A 169 -15.86 17.08 6.60
C GLY A 169 -15.17 17.07 5.24
N VAL A 170 -15.10 15.95 4.51
CA VAL A 170 -14.79 16.01 3.07
C VAL A 170 -15.89 15.35 2.23
N ARG A 171 -16.98 16.09 2.00
CA ARG A 171 -17.94 15.79 0.93
C ARG A 171 -17.24 16.05 -0.41
N GLY A 172 -16.49 15.08 -0.94
CA GLY A 172 -15.78 15.27 -2.21
C GLY A 172 -14.81 14.16 -2.62
N ILE A 173 -14.32 13.36 -1.66
CA ILE A 173 -13.35 12.28 -1.95
C ILE A 173 -13.95 11.28 -2.95
N GLY A 174 -15.23 10.92 -2.83
CA GLY A 174 -15.87 9.97 -3.76
C GLY A 174 -15.87 10.43 -5.24
N ARG A 175 -15.90 11.75 -5.51
CA ARG A 175 -15.87 12.29 -6.88
C ARG A 175 -14.43 12.39 -7.41
N VAL A 176 -13.48 12.80 -6.57
CA VAL A 176 -12.04 12.79 -6.90
C VAL A 176 -11.55 11.36 -7.14
N PHE A 177 -12.05 10.41 -6.37
CA PHE A 177 -11.78 8.98 -6.48
C PHE A 177 -12.35 8.38 -7.77
N LYS A 178 -13.64 8.61 -8.07
CA LYS A 178 -14.25 8.18 -9.34
C LYS A 178 -13.55 8.76 -10.56
N ASN A 179 -13.25 10.07 -10.53
CA ASN A 179 -12.54 10.72 -11.63
C ASN A 179 -11.08 10.24 -11.73
N GLY A 180 -10.39 10.00 -10.62
CA GLY A 180 -9.02 9.49 -10.60
C GLY A 180 -8.92 8.06 -11.17
N MET A 181 -9.86 7.18 -10.80
CA MET A 181 -9.98 5.84 -11.37
C MET A 181 -10.32 5.86 -12.87
N GLU A 182 -11.19 6.78 -13.31
CA GLU A 182 -11.49 6.96 -14.74
C GLU A 182 -10.30 7.51 -15.53
N ILE A 183 -9.51 8.42 -14.97
CA ILE A 183 -8.31 8.98 -15.60
C ILE A 183 -7.22 7.90 -15.71
N SER A 184 -6.95 7.15 -14.64
CA SER A 184 -5.98 6.04 -14.66
C SER A 184 -6.35 4.97 -15.69
N ARG A 185 -7.65 4.63 -15.84
CA ARG A 185 -8.15 3.75 -16.92
C ARG A 185 -7.97 4.32 -18.32
N ARG A 186 -8.07 5.64 -18.51
CA ARG A 186 -7.95 6.28 -19.83
C ARG A 186 -6.49 6.46 -20.25
N GLU A 187 -5.59 6.79 -19.33
CA GLU A 187 -4.16 6.96 -19.59
C GLU A 187 -3.42 5.61 -19.79
N GLN A 188 -4.02 4.50 -19.35
CA GLN A 188 -3.54 3.13 -19.62
C GLN A 188 -4.20 2.46 -20.84
N SER A 189 -5.15 3.13 -21.52
CA SER A 189 -5.57 2.68 -22.85
C SER A 189 -4.41 2.95 -23.81
N PRO A 190 -3.88 1.95 -24.54
CA PRO A 190 -3.01 2.28 -25.66
C PRO A 190 -3.80 3.23 -26.55
N ALA A 191 -3.18 4.37 -26.90
CA ALA A 191 -3.70 5.20 -27.98
C ALA A 191 -3.97 4.25 -29.17
N PRO A 192 -5.13 4.33 -29.85
CA PRO A 192 -5.25 3.63 -31.11
C PRO A 192 -4.09 4.12 -31.96
N LEU A 193 -3.22 3.19 -32.35
CA LEU A 193 -2.14 3.47 -33.28
C LEU A 193 -2.81 4.10 -34.51
N CYS A 194 -2.59 5.39 -34.72
CA CYS A 194 -2.75 5.98 -36.03
C CYS A 194 -1.76 5.24 -36.94
N PHE A 195 -2.25 4.23 -37.65
CA PHE A 195 -1.66 3.84 -38.91
C PHE A 195 -2.34 4.66 -40.00
N CYS A 196 -1.50 5.18 -40.89
CA CYS A 196 -1.83 6.00 -42.04
C CYS A 196 -2.97 5.45 -42.90
#